data_AF-A0A163JPC3-F1
#
_entry.id   AF-A0A163JPC3-F1
#
_cell.length_a   1.000
_cell.length_b   1.000
_cell.length_c   1.000
_cell.angle_alpha   90.00
_cell.angle_beta   90.00
_cell.angle_gamma   90.00
#
_symmetry.space_group_name_H-M   'P 1'
#
loop_
_entity.id
_entity.type
_entity.pdbx_description
1 polymer ?
#
loop_
_entity_poly.entity_id
_entity_poly.type
_entity_poly.pdbx_seq_one_letter_code
_entity_poly.pdbx_strand_id
1 'polypeptide(L)'
;MVFDGIILGLIVGLIRGGLRHGLLQFSKIRLKGGLIFPILLIVQLLIFRFQENSDWLAAASGYIFMLIYVAGMIFLWMNRDQKGFGSILAGVFLNFLVMAVNGGRMPVSMSAASVLDPIYVDMLMDATATTKHYLMDASTRLSLLGDIIPLSPPYPRTQVISIGDIIMNIGIFLYIVHLMTSGKNTTVQNIIRKSDTTEQVEPQN
;
A
#
# COMPACT_ATOMS: atom_id res chain seq x y z
N MET A 1 4.27 1.79 -6.96
CA MET A 1 3.88 2.88 -6.03
C MET A 1 4.17 2.60 -4.56
N VAL A 2 3.96 1.39 -4.04
CA VAL A 2 4.06 1.09 -2.60
C VAL A 2 5.47 1.26 -1.98
N PHE A 3 6.52 1.25 -2.80
CA PHE A 3 7.90 1.24 -2.31
C PHE A 3 8.34 2.55 -1.65
N ASP A 4 7.79 3.69 -2.06
CA ASP A 4 8.23 5.00 -1.56
C ASP A 4 7.92 5.17 -0.08
N GLY A 5 6.68 4.86 0.32
CA GLY A 5 6.26 4.87 1.72
C GLY A 5 7.07 3.88 2.57
N ILE A 6 7.44 2.72 2.00
CA ILE A 6 8.28 1.74 2.69
C ILE A 6 9.69 2.30 2.92
N ILE A 7 10.35 2.78 1.87
CA ILE A 7 11.73 3.26 1.92
C ILE A 7 11.82 4.47 2.86
N LEU A 8 10.96 5.47 2.67
CA LEU A 8 10.93 6.66 3.53
C LEU A 8 10.59 6.29 4.98
N GLY A 9 9.64 5.38 5.18
CA GLY A 9 9.25 4.90 6.50
C GLY A 9 10.41 4.20 7.21
N LEU A 10 11.16 3.36 6.49
CA LEU A 10 12.34 2.68 7.01
C LEU A 10 13.46 3.65 7.33
N ILE A 11 13.75 4.63 6.46
CA ILE A 11 14.79 5.65 6.71
C ILE A 11 14.44 6.44 7.97
N VAL A 12 13.24 7.01 8.05
CA VAL A 12 12.81 7.83 9.20
C VAL A 12 12.68 6.97 10.46
N GLY A 13 12.14 5.77 10.33
CA GLY A 13 12.02 4.80 11.43
C GLY A 13 13.38 4.36 11.96
N LEU A 14 14.37 4.20 11.09
CA LEU A 14 15.74 3.84 11.47
C LEU A 14 16.43 4.98 12.21
N ILE A 15 16.28 6.22 11.73
CA ILE A 15 16.83 7.42 12.36
C ILE A 15 16.22 7.63 13.77
N ARG A 16 14.89 7.46 13.91
CA ARG A 16 14.19 7.70 15.19
C ARG A 16 14.30 6.52 16.17
N GLY A 17 14.12 5.30 15.68
CA GLY A 17 14.02 4.07 16.47
C GLY A 17 15.35 3.35 16.68
N GLY A 18 16.24 3.38 15.69
CA GLY A 18 17.47 2.58 15.63
C GLY A 18 17.25 1.16 15.12
N LEU A 19 18.28 0.57 14.47
CA LEU A 19 18.17 -0.70 13.74
C LEU A 19 17.77 -1.87 14.63
N ARG A 20 18.46 -2.02 15.77
CA ARG A 20 18.26 -3.15 16.70
C ARG A 20 16.86 -3.15 17.29
N HIS A 21 16.36 -1.98 17.69
CA HIS A 21 15.00 -1.82 18.20
C HIS A 21 13.95 -2.07 17.11
N GLY A 22 14.17 -1.55 15.90
CA GLY A 22 13.30 -1.80 14.76
C GLY A 22 13.13 -3.30 14.51
N LEU A 23 14.23 -4.05 14.39
CA LEU A 23 14.21 -5.49 14.12
C LEU A 23 13.45 -6.28 15.20
N LEU A 24 13.67 -5.93 16.47
CA LEU A 24 12.94 -6.54 17.59
C LEU A 24 11.43 -6.29 17.53
N GLN A 25 11.02 -5.10 17.09
CA GLN A 25 9.59 -4.80 16.94
C GLN A 25 8.96 -5.44 15.72
N PHE A 26 9.69 -5.57 14.62
CA PHE A 26 9.23 -6.33 13.46
C PHE A 26 8.91 -7.79 13.83
N SER A 27 9.70 -8.41 14.71
CA SER A 27 9.45 -9.78 15.18
C SER A 27 8.20 -9.91 16.07
N LYS A 28 7.73 -8.82 16.68
CA LYS A 28 6.57 -8.80 17.57
C LYS A 28 5.25 -8.46 16.87
N ILE A 29 5.28 -8.19 15.55
CA ILE A 29 4.08 -7.91 14.78
C ILE A 29 3.11 -9.08 14.88
N ARG A 30 1.88 -8.80 15.32
CA ARG A 30 0.76 -9.76 15.32
C ARG A 30 -0.39 -9.15 14.54
N LEU A 31 -0.48 -9.50 13.27
CA LEU A 31 -1.60 -9.12 12.41
C LEU A 31 -2.62 -10.25 12.38
N LYS A 32 -3.89 -9.91 12.53
CA LYS A 32 -5.01 -10.84 12.36
C LYS A 32 -5.04 -11.29 10.90
N GLY A 33 -5.04 -12.60 10.67
CA GLY A 33 -4.99 -13.15 9.32
C GLY A 33 -3.63 -12.98 8.63
N GLY A 34 -2.52 -13.06 9.37
CA GLY A 34 -1.17 -12.92 8.80
C GLY A 34 -0.84 -13.84 7.62
N LEU A 35 -1.55 -14.96 7.45
CA LEU A 35 -1.44 -15.84 6.28
C LEU A 35 -2.12 -15.30 5.02
N ILE A 36 -3.04 -14.34 5.13
CA ILE A 36 -3.74 -13.76 3.98
C ILE A 36 -2.73 -13.13 3.02
N PHE A 37 -1.74 -12.40 3.54
CA PHE A 37 -0.73 -11.74 2.71
C PHE A 37 0.11 -12.72 1.87
N PRO A 38 0.78 -13.75 2.44
CA PRO A 38 1.54 -14.71 1.64
C PRO A 38 0.64 -15.52 0.69
N ILE A 39 -0.60 -15.83 1.07
CA ILE A 39 -1.55 -16.51 0.17
C ILE A 39 -1.86 -15.63 -1.04
N LEU A 40 -2.23 -14.36 -0.83
CA LEU A 40 -2.50 -13.42 -1.93
C LEU A 40 -1.29 -13.24 -2.84
N LEU A 41 -0.09 -13.17 -2.26
CA LEU A 41 1.16 -13.09 -3.02
C LEU A 41 1.38 -14.33 -3.89
N ILE A 42 1.22 -15.54 -3.34
CA ILE A 42 1.36 -16.80 -4.09
C ILE A 42 0.35 -16.86 -5.22
N VAL A 43 -0.92 -16.55 -4.95
CA VAL A 43 -1.98 -16.51 -5.96
C VAL A 43 -1.61 -15.55 -7.09
N GLN A 44 -1.11 -14.36 -6.75
CA GLN A 44 -0.74 -13.36 -7.74
C GLN A 44 0.48 -13.77 -8.59
N LEU A 45 1.48 -14.44 -7.99
CA LEU A 45 2.63 -15.00 -8.70
C LEU A 45 2.21 -16.13 -9.65
N LEU A 46 1.30 -17.00 -9.22
CA LEU A 46 0.77 -18.07 -10.06
C LEU A 46 0.00 -17.50 -11.26
N ILE A 47 -0.90 -16.53 -11.05
CA ILE A 47 -1.62 -15.88 -12.15
C ILE A 47 -0.63 -15.26 -13.14
N PHE A 48 0.33 -14.49 -12.64
CA PHE A 48 1.35 -13.86 -13.49
C PHE A 48 2.13 -14.90 -14.32
N ARG A 49 2.47 -16.04 -13.73
CA ARG A 49 3.25 -17.09 -14.42
C ARG A 49 2.46 -17.87 -15.47
N PHE A 50 1.16 -18.05 -15.25
CA PHE A 50 0.33 -18.97 -16.04
C PHE A 50 -0.67 -18.27 -16.97
N GLN A 51 -0.97 -16.98 -16.78
CA GLN A 51 -1.97 -16.25 -17.56
C GLN A 51 -1.69 -16.23 -19.08
N GLU A 52 -0.42 -16.28 -19.50
CA GLU A 52 -0.02 -16.28 -20.91
C GLU A 52 -0.25 -17.64 -21.60
N ASN A 53 -0.39 -18.72 -20.83
CA ASN A 53 -0.50 -20.08 -21.36
C ASN A 53 -1.94 -20.62 -21.33
N SER A 54 -2.93 -19.81 -20.93
CA SER A 54 -4.31 -20.25 -20.77
C SER A 54 -5.31 -19.11 -20.97
N ASP A 55 -6.10 -19.17 -22.05
CA ASP A 55 -7.14 -18.19 -22.37
C ASP A 55 -8.22 -18.08 -21.29
N TRP A 56 -8.56 -19.21 -20.67
CA TRP A 56 -9.47 -19.24 -19.52
C TRP A 56 -8.92 -18.45 -18.33
N LEU A 57 -7.62 -18.60 -18.04
CA LEU A 57 -6.99 -17.90 -16.92
C LEU A 57 -6.85 -16.40 -17.21
N ALA A 58 -6.60 -16.03 -18.46
CA ALA A 58 -6.61 -14.64 -18.91
C ALA A 58 -8.01 -14.01 -18.71
N ALA A 59 -9.08 -14.69 -19.11
CA ALA A 59 -10.47 -14.21 -18.91
C ALA A 59 -10.85 -14.13 -17.41
N ALA A 60 -10.41 -15.09 -16.59
CA ALA A 60 -10.66 -15.10 -15.16
C ALA A 60 -9.81 -14.08 -14.38
N SER A 61 -8.67 -13.65 -14.92
CA SER A 61 -7.67 -12.83 -14.22
C SER A 61 -8.28 -11.55 -13.63
N GLY A 62 -9.11 -10.83 -14.38
CA GLY A 62 -9.77 -9.60 -13.93
C GLY A 62 -10.64 -9.80 -12.68
N TYR A 63 -11.46 -10.85 -12.66
CA TYR A 63 -12.27 -11.20 -11.50
C TYR A 63 -11.41 -11.62 -10.30
N ILE A 64 -10.33 -12.35 -10.54
CA ILE A 64 -9.40 -12.75 -9.47
C ILE A 64 -8.69 -11.52 -8.89
N PHE A 65 -8.29 -10.54 -9.71
CA PHE A 65 -7.73 -9.28 -9.23
C PHE A 65 -8.71 -8.52 -8.34
N MET A 66 -9.97 -8.43 -8.72
CA MET A 66 -11.01 -7.82 -7.88
C MET A 66 -11.17 -8.56 -6.54
N LEU A 67 -11.11 -9.89 -6.56
CA LEU A 67 -11.18 -10.70 -5.34
C LEU A 67 -9.94 -10.50 -4.45
N ILE A 68 -8.75 -10.37 -5.02
CA ILE A 68 -7.52 -10.02 -4.28
C ILE A 68 -7.67 -8.66 -3.60
N TYR A 69 -8.22 -7.66 -4.29
CA TYR A 69 -8.48 -6.35 -3.70
C TYR A 69 -9.45 -6.44 -2.52
N VAL A 70 -10.56 -7.17 -2.68
CA VAL A 70 -11.55 -7.37 -1.60
C VAL A 70 -10.92 -8.09 -0.41
N ALA A 71 -10.17 -9.17 -0.64
CA ALA A 71 -9.47 -9.89 0.42
C ALA A 71 -8.44 -9.00 1.14
N GLY A 72 -7.70 -8.17 0.39
CA GLY A 72 -6.78 -7.18 0.94
C GLY A 72 -7.48 -6.13 1.80
N MET A 73 -8.63 -5.61 1.35
CA MET A 73 -9.44 -4.68 2.14
C MET A 73 -9.98 -5.31 3.41
N ILE A 74 -10.43 -6.57 3.38
CA ILE A 74 -10.87 -7.31 4.57
C ILE A 74 -9.71 -7.44 5.56
N PHE A 75 -8.52 -7.82 5.09
CA PHE A 75 -7.33 -7.90 5.93
C PHE A 75 -6.98 -6.55 6.58
N LEU A 76 -6.99 -5.46 5.80
CA LEU A 76 -6.73 -4.12 6.31
C LEU A 76 -7.79 -3.70 7.34
N TRP A 77 -9.06 -4.01 7.09
CA TRP A 77 -10.16 -3.75 8.00
C TRP A 77 -10.02 -4.50 9.32
N MET A 78 -9.68 -5.79 9.27
CA MET A 78 -9.43 -6.62 10.47
C MET A 78 -8.31 -6.05 11.36
N ASN A 79 -7.40 -5.29 10.76
CA ASN A 79 -6.24 -4.69 11.42
C ASN A 79 -6.30 -3.15 11.46
N ARG A 80 -7.49 -2.54 11.27
CA ARG A 80 -7.67 -1.07 11.18
C ARG A 80 -7.22 -0.29 12.42
N ASP A 81 -7.16 -0.97 13.57
CA ASP A 81 -6.73 -0.39 14.84
C ASP A 81 -5.21 -0.10 14.85
N GLN A 82 -4.46 -0.69 13.92
CA GLN A 82 -3.04 -0.40 13.72
C GLN A 82 -2.85 0.98 13.08
N LYS A 83 -1.91 1.77 13.60
CA LYS A 83 -1.64 3.10 13.02
C LYS A 83 -1.24 2.98 11.55
N GLY A 84 -1.83 3.82 10.71
CA GLY A 84 -1.59 3.81 9.26
C GLY A 84 -2.52 2.90 8.47
N PHE A 85 -3.04 1.80 9.05
CA PHE A 85 -3.89 0.85 8.32
C PHE A 85 -5.18 1.47 7.79
N GLY A 86 -5.80 2.41 8.53
CA GLY A 86 -6.96 3.15 8.04
C GLY A 86 -6.67 3.98 6.78
N SER A 87 -5.50 4.61 6.70
CA SER A 87 -5.07 5.35 5.50
C SER A 87 -4.79 4.40 4.34
N ILE A 88 -4.13 3.26 4.60
CA ILE A 88 -3.90 2.24 3.57
C ILE A 88 -5.25 1.75 3.02
N LEU A 89 -6.20 1.42 3.90
CA LEU A 89 -7.54 0.99 3.51
C LEU A 89 -8.26 2.04 2.66
N ALA A 90 -8.20 3.32 3.06
CA ALA A 90 -8.84 4.40 2.30
C ALA A 90 -8.25 4.52 0.89
N GLY A 91 -6.92 4.46 0.75
CA GLY A 91 -6.27 4.51 -0.55
C GLY A 91 -6.58 3.29 -1.43
N VAL A 92 -6.54 2.08 -0.87
CA VAL A 92 -6.94 0.84 -1.57
C VAL A 92 -8.40 0.92 -2.01
N PHE A 93 -9.29 1.41 -1.15
CA PHE A 93 -10.71 1.52 -1.43
C PHE A 93 -10.99 2.51 -2.57
N LEU A 94 -10.30 3.65 -2.61
CA LEU A 94 -10.43 4.60 -3.72
C LEU A 94 -10.02 3.96 -5.05
N ASN A 95 -8.88 3.28 -5.09
CA ASN A 95 -8.41 2.59 -6.30
C ASN A 95 -9.36 1.47 -6.72
N PHE A 96 -9.86 0.69 -5.74
CA PHE A 96 -10.86 -0.34 -5.99
C PHE A 96 -12.14 0.24 -6.59
N LEU A 97 -12.64 1.35 -6.04
CA LEU A 97 -13.86 2.00 -6.52
C LEU A 97 -13.71 2.44 -7.98
N VAL A 98 -12.57 3.07 -8.32
CA VAL A 98 -12.26 3.46 -9.70
C VAL A 98 -12.24 2.25 -10.62
N MET A 99 -11.54 1.17 -10.27
CA MET A 99 -11.52 -0.03 -11.10
C MET A 99 -12.91 -0.66 -11.23
N ALA A 100 -13.67 -0.76 -10.14
CA ALA A 100 -14.99 -1.40 -10.10
C ALA A 100 -15.97 -0.71 -11.07
N VAL A 101 -15.98 0.62 -11.12
CA VAL A 101 -16.86 1.38 -12.02
C VAL A 101 -16.38 1.45 -13.47
N ASN A 102 -15.15 0.99 -13.74
CA ASN A 102 -14.52 0.97 -15.07
C ASN A 102 -14.20 -0.47 -15.55
N GLY A 103 -15.04 -1.45 -15.17
CA GLY A 103 -14.93 -2.82 -15.68
C GLY A 103 -13.75 -3.62 -15.12
N GLY A 104 -13.24 -3.26 -13.94
CA GLY A 104 -12.13 -3.92 -13.27
C GLY A 104 -10.74 -3.49 -13.76
N ARG A 105 -10.65 -2.42 -14.53
CA ARG A 105 -9.39 -1.88 -15.09
C ARG A 105 -9.10 -0.49 -14.54
N MET A 106 -7.82 -0.19 -14.34
CA MET A 106 -7.38 1.12 -13.86
C MET A 106 -7.24 2.08 -15.06
N PRO A 107 -7.99 3.19 -15.10
CA PRO A 107 -7.86 4.18 -16.15
C PRO A 107 -6.60 5.03 -15.97
N VAL A 108 -5.85 5.24 -17.06
CA VAL A 108 -4.61 6.03 -17.10
C VAL A 108 -4.80 7.24 -18.00
N SER A 109 -4.48 8.44 -17.50
CA SER A 109 -4.58 9.67 -18.29
C SER A 109 -3.62 9.64 -19.48
N MET A 110 -4.10 9.99 -20.68
CA MET A 110 -3.26 10.12 -21.88
C MET A 110 -2.11 11.12 -21.67
N SER A 111 -2.37 12.25 -21.01
CA SER A 111 -1.34 13.26 -20.75
C SER A 111 -0.31 12.81 -19.71
N ALA A 112 -0.67 11.85 -18.86
CA ALA A 112 0.25 11.28 -17.89
C ALA A 112 1.00 10.08 -18.47
N ALA A 113 0.38 9.30 -19.35
CA ALA A 113 0.99 8.16 -20.03
C ALA A 113 2.17 8.58 -20.93
N SER A 114 2.25 9.84 -21.37
CA SER A 114 3.36 10.34 -22.17
C SER A 114 4.73 10.31 -21.47
N VAL A 115 4.78 10.12 -20.15
CA VAL A 115 6.05 9.92 -19.41
C VAL A 115 6.48 8.46 -19.35
N LEU A 116 5.62 7.53 -19.79
CA LEU A 116 5.92 6.10 -19.85
C LEU A 116 6.71 5.79 -21.12
N ASP A 117 7.34 4.61 -21.13
CA ASP A 117 8.01 4.09 -22.31
C ASP A 117 7.01 3.92 -23.48
N PRO A 118 7.34 4.31 -24.72
CA PRO A 118 6.46 4.16 -25.87
C PRO A 118 5.89 2.76 -26.05
N ILE A 119 6.66 1.71 -25.71
CA ILE A 119 6.21 0.32 -25.76
C ILE A 119 5.04 0.09 -24.77
N TYR A 120 5.10 0.74 -23.61
CA TYR A 120 4.05 0.66 -22.60
C TYR A 120 2.80 1.43 -23.02
N VAL A 121 2.97 2.57 -23.70
CA VAL A 121 1.87 3.35 -24.26
C VAL A 121 1.13 2.56 -25.35
N ASP A 122 1.86 1.86 -26.23
CA ASP A 122 1.26 0.99 -27.25
C ASP A 122 0.48 -0.18 -26.62
N MET A 123 1.00 -0.79 -25.54
CA MET A 123 0.29 -1.82 -24.77
C MET A 123 -0.97 -1.31 -24.05
N LEU A 124 -1.03 -0.01 -23.72
CA LEU A 124 -2.21 0.64 -23.14
C LEU A 124 -3.25 1.02 -24.21
N MET A 125 -2.82 1.21 -25.45
CA MET A 125 -3.68 1.48 -26.61
C MET A 125 -4.33 0.21 -27.18
N ASP A 126 -3.68 -0.94 -27.01
CA ASP A 126 -4.25 -2.21 -27.42
C ASP A 126 -5.32 -2.71 -26.44
N ALA A 127 -6.59 -2.41 -26.74
CA ALA A 127 -7.74 -2.85 -25.96
C ALA A 127 -7.95 -4.37 -25.94
N THR A 128 -7.25 -5.13 -26.81
CA THR A 128 -7.28 -6.60 -26.87
C THR A 128 -6.23 -7.25 -25.99
N ALA A 129 -5.19 -6.51 -25.58
CA ALA A 129 -4.28 -6.97 -24.55
C ALA A 129 -5.04 -7.04 -23.22
N THR A 130 -4.91 -8.17 -22.52
CA THR A 130 -5.49 -8.42 -21.19
C THR A 130 -4.74 -7.60 -20.12
N THR A 131 -4.65 -6.29 -20.33
CA THR A 131 -3.86 -5.37 -19.52
C THR A 131 -4.74 -4.79 -18.43
N LYS A 132 -4.19 -4.66 -17.22
CA LYS A 132 -4.89 -4.13 -16.03
C LYS A 132 -5.17 -2.62 -16.10
N HIS A 133 -4.68 -1.98 -17.16
CA HIS A 133 -4.73 -0.54 -17.37
C HIS A 133 -5.30 -0.26 -18.77
N TYR A 134 -6.04 0.82 -18.92
CA TYR A 134 -6.49 1.33 -20.22
C TYR A 134 -6.41 2.85 -20.26
N LEU A 135 -6.26 3.44 -21.45
CA LEU A 135 -6.25 4.89 -21.61
C LEU A 135 -7.63 5.49 -21.36
N MET A 136 -7.66 6.59 -20.61
CA MET A 136 -8.90 7.34 -20.34
C MET A 136 -9.58 7.82 -21.63
N ASP A 137 -10.90 7.70 -21.66
CA ASP A 137 -11.77 8.16 -22.73
C ASP A 137 -13.04 8.83 -22.17
N ALA A 138 -13.98 9.21 -23.06
CA ALA A 138 -15.23 9.85 -22.66
C ALA A 138 -16.17 8.95 -21.82
N SER A 139 -15.93 7.64 -21.78
CA SER A 139 -16.71 6.67 -21.01
C SER A 139 -16.15 6.43 -19.60
N THR A 140 -14.93 6.90 -19.33
CA THR A 140 -14.23 6.72 -18.06
C THR A 140 -14.97 7.41 -16.90
N ARG A 141 -15.28 6.64 -15.86
CA ARG A 141 -15.90 7.13 -14.62
C ARG A 141 -14.84 7.37 -13.55
N LEU A 142 -15.03 8.41 -12.72
CA LEU A 142 -14.07 8.77 -11.65
C LEU A 142 -12.64 9.04 -12.16
N SER A 143 -12.49 9.65 -13.34
CA SER A 143 -11.19 9.93 -13.97
C SER A 143 -10.21 10.69 -13.05
N LEU A 144 -10.70 11.58 -12.18
CA LEU A 144 -9.89 12.32 -11.21
C LEU A 144 -9.20 11.44 -10.15
N LEU A 145 -9.67 10.21 -9.96
CA LEU A 145 -9.11 9.24 -9.00
C LEU A 145 -8.29 8.15 -9.69
N GLY A 146 -8.23 8.15 -11.03
CA GLY A 146 -7.39 7.23 -11.80
C GLY A 146 -5.91 7.60 -11.74
N ASP A 147 -5.12 6.97 -12.60
CA ASP A 147 -3.69 7.25 -12.72
C ASP A 147 -3.51 8.53 -13.54
N ILE A 148 -3.37 9.65 -12.83
CA ILE A 148 -3.30 11.00 -13.43
C ILE A 148 -2.03 11.77 -13.07
N ILE A 149 -1.23 11.28 -12.13
CA ILE A 149 -0.05 11.99 -11.63
C ILE A 149 1.20 11.35 -12.26
N PRO A 150 1.80 11.97 -13.30
CA PRO A 150 3.01 11.45 -13.90
C PRO A 150 4.21 11.66 -12.96
N LEU A 151 5.02 10.63 -12.81
CA LEU A 151 6.32 10.67 -12.18
C LEU A 151 7.40 10.38 -13.22
N SER A 152 8.35 11.30 -13.33
CA SER A 152 9.48 11.27 -14.27
C SER A 152 10.72 11.87 -13.59
N PRO A 153 11.90 11.87 -14.22
CA PRO A 153 13.10 12.49 -13.65
C PRO A 153 12.80 13.91 -13.11
N PRO A 154 13.28 14.27 -11.90
CA PRO A 154 14.33 13.62 -11.10
C PRO A 154 13.88 12.42 -10.26
N TYR A 155 12.60 12.02 -10.30
CA TYR A 155 12.14 10.82 -9.62
C TYR A 155 12.69 9.56 -10.34
N PRO A 156 13.20 8.55 -9.62
CA PRO A 156 14.03 7.49 -10.19
C PRO A 156 13.29 6.46 -11.05
N ARG A 157 11.96 6.54 -11.17
CA ARG A 157 11.14 5.62 -11.98
C ARG A 157 10.10 6.37 -12.79
N THR A 158 9.96 6.04 -14.07
CA THR A 158 8.86 6.54 -14.90
C THR A 158 7.60 5.74 -14.61
N GLN A 159 6.59 6.40 -14.05
CA GLN A 159 5.33 5.75 -13.68
C GLN A 159 4.21 6.77 -13.51
N VAL A 160 2.94 6.37 -13.61
CA VAL A 160 1.79 7.23 -13.33
C VAL A 160 1.11 6.71 -12.07
N ILE A 161 0.73 7.62 -11.17
CA ILE A 161 0.16 7.27 -9.87
C ILE A 161 -1.23 7.89 -9.68
N SER A 162 -2.04 7.24 -8.86
CA SER A 162 -3.34 7.74 -8.43
C SER A 162 -3.27 8.51 -7.11
N ILE A 163 -4.34 9.22 -6.77
CA ILE A 163 -4.52 9.84 -5.45
C ILE A 163 -4.58 8.75 -4.36
N GLY A 164 -5.19 7.60 -4.66
CA GLY A 164 -5.23 6.47 -3.73
C GLY A 164 -3.82 5.93 -3.42
N ASP A 165 -2.91 5.91 -4.40
CA ASP A 165 -1.51 5.52 -4.17
C ASP A 165 -0.77 6.44 -3.20
N ILE A 166 -1.04 7.75 -3.25
CA ILE A 166 -0.45 8.71 -2.31
C ILE A 166 -0.96 8.43 -0.90
N ILE A 167 -2.28 8.28 -0.74
CA ILE A 167 -2.91 8.00 0.56
C ILE A 167 -2.43 6.66 1.14
N MET A 168 -2.27 5.63 0.29
CA MET A 168 -1.67 4.36 0.69
C MET A 168 -0.24 4.53 1.19
N ASN A 169 0.61 5.24 0.43
CA ASN A 169 2.00 5.47 0.80
C ASN A 169 2.15 6.21 2.13
N ILE A 170 1.32 7.22 2.39
CA ILE A 170 1.27 7.91 3.68
C ILE A 170 0.93 6.93 4.81
N GLY A 171 -0.07 6.07 4.61
CA GLY A 171 -0.46 5.06 5.58
C GLY A 171 0.67 4.08 5.91
N ILE A 172 1.39 3.61 4.89
CA ILE A 172 2.53 2.70 5.03
C ILE A 172 3.68 3.38 5.77
N PHE A 173 4.01 4.61 5.38
CA PHE A 173 5.01 5.43 6.06
C PHE A 173 4.71 5.56 7.56
N LEU A 174 3.47 5.93 7.89
CA LEU A 174 3.03 6.09 9.28
C LEU A 174 3.11 4.77 10.06
N TYR A 175 2.71 3.65 9.45
CA TYR A 175 2.79 2.33 10.08
C TYR A 175 4.23 1.95 10.42
N ILE A 176 5.16 2.08 9.47
CA ILE A 176 6.57 1.70 9.68
C ILE A 176 7.23 2.58 10.72
N VAL A 177 7.05 3.90 10.63
CA VAL A 177 7.61 4.83 11.62
C VAL A 177 7.04 4.53 13.00
N HIS A 178 5.74 4.27 13.12
CA HIS A 178 5.11 3.90 14.38
C HIS A 178 5.66 2.58 14.93
N LEU A 179 5.78 1.55 14.09
CA LEU A 179 6.30 0.25 14.49
C LEU A 179 7.73 0.34 15.02
N MET A 180 8.61 1.08 14.33
CA MET A 180 10.02 1.20 14.71
C MET A 180 10.25 2.10 15.93
N THR A 181 9.27 2.93 16.31
CA THR A 181 9.37 3.86 17.46
C THR A 181 8.55 3.42 18.68
N SER A 182 7.56 2.55 18.48
CA SER A 182 6.80 1.92 19.56
C SER A 182 7.76 1.13 20.43
N GLY A 183 7.82 1.43 21.73
CA GLY A 183 8.78 0.82 22.65
C GLY A 183 9.70 1.82 23.35
N LYS A 184 10.19 2.88 22.67
CA LYS A 184 10.91 3.97 23.37
C LYS A 184 9.95 4.78 24.25
N ASN A 185 8.77 5.10 23.75
CA ASN A 185 7.77 5.88 24.49
C ASN A 185 7.25 5.16 25.74
N THR A 186 7.13 3.83 25.72
CA THR A 186 6.69 3.04 26.88
C THR A 186 7.77 2.96 27.95
N THR A 187 9.05 2.86 27.57
CA THR A 187 10.16 2.90 28.53
C THR A 187 10.26 4.26 29.20
N VAL A 188 10.15 5.36 28.44
CA VAL A 188 10.15 6.73 29.00
C VAL A 188 8.93 6.96 29.90
N GLN A 189 7.73 6.55 29.49
CA GLN A 189 6.53 6.65 30.34
C GLN A 189 6.61 5.79 31.61
N ASN A 190 7.20 4.59 31.54
CA ASN A 190 7.39 3.75 32.72
C ASN A 190 8.44 4.32 33.68
N ILE A 191 9.47 4.99 33.16
CA ILE A 191 10.47 5.70 33.99
C ILE A 191 9.82 6.88 34.71
N ILE A 192 9.07 7.72 33.99
CA ILE A 192 8.35 8.88 34.56
C ILE A 192 7.31 8.42 35.60
N ARG A 193 6.52 7.40 35.26
CA ARG A 193 5.52 6.85 36.18
C ARG A 193 6.15 6.24 37.43
N LYS A 194 7.36 5.66 37.32
CA LYS A 194 8.11 5.11 38.45
C LYS A 194 8.69 6.22 39.32
N SER A 195 9.23 7.30 38.75
CA SER A 195 9.73 8.46 39.52
C SER A 195 8.63 9.13 40.33
N ASP A 196 7.45 9.35 39.74
CA ASP A 196 6.29 9.93 40.42
C ASP A 196 5.81 9.08 41.61
N THR A 197 5.89 7.75 41.51
CA THR A 197 5.55 6.85 42.62
C THR A 197 6.61 6.80 43.73
N THR A 198 7.88 7.13 43.46
CA THR A 198 8.92 7.16 44.48
C THR A 198 8.96 8.48 45.26
N GLU A 199 8.56 9.61 44.66
CA GLU A 199 8.46 10.90 45.38
C GLU A 199 7.26 10.95 46.34
N GLN A 200 6.24 10.11 46.14
CA GLN A 200 5.06 10.03 47.03
C GLN A 200 5.27 9.12 48.26
N VAL A 201 6.44 8.48 48.39
CA VAL A 201 6.75 7.52 49.47
C VAL A 201 7.97 8.01 50.28
N GLU A 202 8.07 9.31 50.53
CA GLU A 202 8.93 9.82 51.59
C GLU A 202 8.12 9.80 52.91
N PRO A 203 8.51 8.97 53.91
CA PRO A 203 7.74 8.85 55.14
C PRO A 203 7.92 10.10 55.99
N GLN A 204 6.82 10.79 56.30
CA GLN A 204 6.77 11.62 57.50
C GLN A 204 6.84 10.69 58.71
N ASN A 205 8.00 10.70 59.38
CA ASN A 205 8.35 10.25 60.74
C ASN A 205 7.39 9.32 61.48
#